data_AF-A0A7J2LUM2-F1
#
_entry.id   AF-A0A7J2LUM2-F1
#
_cell.length_a   1.000
_cell.length_b   1.000
_cell.length_c   1.000
_cell.angle_alpha   90.00
_cell.angle_beta   90.00
_cell.angle_gamma   90.00
#
_symmetry.space_group_name_H-M   'P 1'
#
loop_
_entity.id
_entity.type
_entity.pdbx_description
1 polymer ?
#
loop_
_entity_poly.entity_id
_entity_poly.type
_entity_poly.pdbx_seq_one_letter_code
_entity_poly.pdbx_strand_id
1 'polypeptide(L)'
;MSSKRLETVKLTANFKIDKHIPLPFKLYRGIINGLLEYAHSRGITSFKRLKSKKYHELRARHPKLPSHYIYTACQMACSIYKSFRKLKRREGSRRISQHSGKM
;
A
#
# COMPACT_ATOMS: atom_id res chain seq x y z
N MET A 1 -10.43 -21.12 -49.99
CA MET A 1 -9.93 -20.13 -49.01
C MET A 1 -9.99 -20.74 -47.62
N SER A 2 -8.87 -20.74 -46.90
CA SER A 2 -8.65 -21.52 -45.67
C SER A 2 -9.35 -20.88 -44.45
N SER A 3 -10.27 -21.62 -43.83
CA SER A 3 -10.91 -21.21 -42.57
C SER A 3 -10.03 -21.65 -41.40
N LYS A 4 -9.28 -20.71 -40.81
CA LYS A 4 -8.46 -20.97 -39.62
C LYS A 4 -9.37 -21.17 -38.41
N ARG A 5 -9.48 -22.41 -37.95
CA ARG A 5 -10.14 -22.77 -36.69
C ARG A 5 -9.28 -22.27 -35.53
N LEU A 6 -9.81 -21.34 -34.74
CA LEU A 6 -9.16 -20.90 -33.49
C LEU A 6 -9.62 -21.83 -32.36
N GLU A 7 -8.69 -22.61 -31.83
CA GLU A 7 -8.95 -23.47 -30.67
C GLU A 7 -8.51 -22.75 -29.39
N THR A 8 -9.44 -22.63 -28.44
CA THR A 8 -9.17 -22.01 -27.14
C THR A 8 -8.67 -23.08 -26.17
N VAL A 9 -7.38 -23.02 -25.83
CA VAL A 9 -6.77 -23.93 -24.86
C VAL A 9 -6.90 -23.35 -23.45
N LYS A 10 -7.59 -24.07 -22.56
CA LYS A 10 -7.77 -23.67 -21.16
C LYS A 10 -6.57 -24.14 -20.33
N LEU A 11 -5.58 -23.26 -20.14
CA LEU A 11 -4.45 -23.53 -19.27
C LEU A 11 -4.88 -23.35 -17.81
N THR A 12 -4.99 -24.46 -17.07
CA THR A 12 -5.30 -24.44 -15.63
C THR A 12 -4.01 -24.69 -14.87
N ALA A 13 -3.37 -23.63 -14.37
CA ALA A 13 -2.17 -23.74 -13.56
C ALA A 13 -2.55 -24.02 -12.10
N ASN A 14 -2.15 -25.17 -11.57
CA ASN A 14 -2.35 -25.53 -10.18
C ASN A 14 -1.09 -25.17 -9.38
N PHE A 15 -1.13 -24.05 -8.65
CA PHE A 15 -0.02 -23.63 -7.81
C PHE A 15 -0.10 -24.37 -6.46
N LYS A 16 0.89 -25.23 -6.19
CA LYS A 16 1.11 -25.76 -4.84
C LYS A 16 1.64 -24.63 -3.95
N ILE A 17 0.75 -23.99 -3.19
CA ILE A 17 1.14 -23.07 -2.12
C ILE A 17 1.48 -23.90 -0.88
N ASP A 18 2.56 -24.68 -0.94
CA ASP A 18 2.93 -25.66 0.10
C ASP A 18 3.49 -25.04 1.39
N LYS A 19 3.41 -23.72 1.57
CA LYS A 19 3.86 -23.05 2.79
C LYS A 19 2.83 -22.02 3.18
N HIS A 20 1.99 -22.37 4.15
CA HIS A 20 1.31 -21.37 4.97
C HIS A 20 2.38 -20.40 5.46
N ILE A 21 2.37 -19.14 5.00
CA ILE A 21 3.26 -18.07 5.45
C ILE A 21 2.51 -17.37 6.60
N PRO A 22 2.51 -17.91 7.84
CA PRO A 22 1.42 -17.67 8.79
C PRO A 22 1.57 -16.35 9.55
N LEU A 23 2.72 -15.70 9.43
CA LEU A 23 3.21 -14.74 10.42
C LEU A 23 3.63 -13.38 9.85
N PRO A 24 4.20 -13.25 8.63
CA PRO A 24 4.65 -11.95 8.13
C PRO A 24 3.50 -10.95 7.98
N PHE A 25 2.31 -11.38 7.54
CA PHE A 25 1.26 -10.42 7.16
C PHE A 25 0.69 -9.64 8.36
N LYS A 26 0.48 -10.29 9.51
CA LYS A 26 0.02 -9.59 10.73
C LYS A 26 1.05 -8.56 11.20
N LEU A 27 2.33 -8.95 11.19
CA LEU A 27 3.44 -8.05 11.54
C LEU A 27 3.57 -6.89 10.54
N TYR A 28 3.48 -7.18 9.24
CA TYR A 28 3.51 -6.18 8.17
C TYR A 28 2.42 -5.15 8.32
N ARG A 29 1.19 -5.62 8.58
CA ARG A 29 0.04 -4.76 8.82
C ARG A 29 0.30 -3.86 10.03
N GLY A 30 0.86 -4.40 11.11
CA GLY A 30 1.27 -3.63 12.28
C GLY A 30 2.31 -2.54 11.95
N ILE A 31 3.36 -2.89 11.20
CA ILE A 31 4.38 -1.94 10.74
C ILE A 31 3.75 -0.85 9.88
N ILE A 32 2.90 -1.21 8.92
CA ILE A 32 2.22 -0.25 8.04
C ILE A 32 1.31 0.69 8.83
N ASN A 33 0.51 0.16 9.76
CA ASN A 33 -0.39 0.98 10.57
C ASN A 33 0.41 2.02 11.38
N GLY A 34 1.48 1.60 12.06
CA GLY A 34 2.34 2.54 12.79
C GLY A 34 3.03 3.58 11.88
N LEU A 35 3.41 3.19 10.66
CA LEU A 35 3.94 4.12 9.66
C LEU A 35 2.88 5.11 9.17
N LEU A 36 1.63 4.68 9.00
CA LEU A 36 0.51 5.53 8.59
C LEU A 36 0.16 6.55 9.68
N GLU A 37 0.10 6.13 10.94
CA GLU A 37 -0.11 7.02 12.09
C GLU A 37 1.00 8.07 12.19
N TYR A 38 2.25 7.65 12.04
CA TYR A 38 3.39 8.56 12.03
C TYR A 38 3.36 9.53 10.85
N ALA A 39 3.05 9.04 9.65
CA ALA A 39 2.92 9.89 8.46
C ALA A 39 1.77 10.88 8.60
N HIS A 40 0.65 10.46 9.17
CA HIS A 40 -0.52 11.31 9.41
C HIS A 40 -0.23 12.42 10.43
N SER A 41 0.27 12.06 11.62
CA SER A 41 0.59 13.01 12.69
C SER A 41 1.66 14.04 12.31
N ARG A 42 2.58 13.70 11.41
CA ARG A 42 3.66 14.59 10.94
C ARG A 42 3.42 15.18 9.55
N GLY A 43 2.30 14.88 8.89
CA GLY A 43 1.98 15.34 7.54
C GLY A 43 2.96 14.87 6.46
N ILE A 44 3.65 13.74 6.66
CA ILE A 44 4.71 13.26 5.75
C ILE A 44 4.09 12.54 4.56
N THR A 45 4.26 13.09 3.37
CA THR A 45 3.86 12.46 2.10
C THR A 45 5.03 12.02 1.24
N SER A 46 6.27 12.25 1.65
CA SER A 46 7.44 11.82 0.86
C SER A 46 7.95 10.49 1.38
N PHE A 47 8.09 9.51 0.47
CA PHE A 47 8.66 8.20 0.79
C PHE A 47 10.08 8.35 1.35
N LYS A 48 10.93 9.15 0.70
CA LYS A 48 12.30 9.40 1.13
C LYS A 48 12.36 9.94 2.57
N ARG A 49 11.44 10.85 2.92
CA ARG A 49 11.34 11.45 4.27
C ARG A 49 10.79 10.47 5.31
N LEU A 50 9.81 9.64 4.95
CA LEU A 50 9.29 8.61 5.87
C LEU A 50 10.36 7.54 6.14
N LYS A 51 11.04 7.06 5.09
CA LYS A 51 12.13 6.10 5.18
C LYS A 51 13.28 6.63 6.04
N SER A 52 13.75 7.86 5.81
CA SER A 52 14.87 8.41 6.58
C SER A 52 14.56 8.51 8.08
N LYS A 53 13.30 8.72 8.46
CA LYS A 53 12.87 8.82 9.86
C LYS A 53 12.61 7.48 10.54
N LYS A 54 12.10 6.47 9.83
CA LYS A 54 11.61 5.23 10.46
C LYS A 54 12.39 3.96 10.08
N TYR A 55 13.14 3.96 8.97
CA TYR A 55 13.78 2.73 8.47
C TYR A 55 14.76 2.12 9.46
N HIS A 56 15.67 2.93 10.02
CA HIS A 56 16.70 2.44 10.95
C HIS A 56 16.09 1.94 12.26
N GLU A 57 15.10 2.65 12.80
CA GLU A 57 14.35 2.22 14.00
C GLU A 57 13.63 0.88 13.75
N LEU A 58 12.94 0.72 12.61
CA LEU A 58 12.26 -0.52 12.27
C LEU A 58 13.25 -1.67 12.03
N ARG A 59 14.42 -1.38 11.45
CA ARG A 59 15.51 -2.36 11.30
C ARG A 59 16.06 -2.83 12.64
N ALA A 60 16.21 -1.92 13.60
CA ALA A 60 16.64 -2.26 14.95
C ALA A 60 15.58 -3.08 15.70
N ARG A 61 14.29 -2.72 15.56
CA ARG A 61 13.17 -3.42 16.21
C ARG A 61 12.93 -4.82 15.62
N HIS A 62 13.18 -4.98 14.33
CA HIS A 62 12.93 -6.23 13.61
C HIS A 62 14.18 -6.72 12.88
N PRO A 63 15.25 -7.13 13.61
CA PRO A 63 16.52 -7.49 13.00
C PRO A 63 16.41 -8.73 12.10
N LYS A 64 15.51 -9.66 12.47
CA LYS A 64 15.21 -10.90 11.73
C LYS A 64 14.42 -10.68 10.43
N LEU A 65 13.84 -9.49 10.21
CA LEU A 65 13.15 -9.20 8.96
C LEU A 65 14.13 -8.81 7.85
N PRO A 66 13.89 -9.26 6.60
CA PRO A 66 14.65 -8.76 5.46
C PRO A 66 14.58 -7.23 5.36
N SER A 67 15.70 -6.60 5.00
CA SER A 67 15.78 -5.15 4.82
C SER A 67 14.75 -4.62 3.83
N HIS A 68 14.58 -5.34 2.71
CA HIS A 68 13.61 -5.00 1.67
C HIS A 68 12.17 -4.99 2.19
N TYR A 69 11.86 -5.77 3.22
CA TYR A 69 10.53 -5.82 3.84
C TYR A 69 10.13 -4.49 4.50
N ILE A 70 11.07 -3.87 5.21
CA ILE A 70 10.85 -2.57 5.86
C ILE A 70 10.86 -1.46 4.82
N TYR A 71 11.68 -1.59 3.77
CA TYR A 71 11.70 -0.65 2.64
C TYR A 71 10.33 -0.59 1.96
N THR A 72 9.76 -1.74 1.60
CA THR A 72 8.45 -1.81 0.93
C THR A 72 7.31 -1.38 1.86
N ALA A 73 7.39 -1.65 3.16
CA ALA A 73 6.42 -1.12 4.13
C ALA A 73 6.39 0.42 4.13
N CYS A 74 7.56 1.08 4.12
CA CYS A 74 7.65 2.54 4.02
C CYS A 74 7.07 3.07 2.70
N GLN A 75 7.33 2.37 1.59
CA GLN A 75 6.81 2.74 0.27
C GLN A 75 5.27 2.62 0.23
N MET A 76 4.75 1.50 0.74
CA MET A 76 3.32 1.21 0.77
C MET A 76 2.56 2.19 1.67
N ALA A 77 3.03 2.43 2.90
CA ALA A 77 2.41 3.39 3.81
C ALA A 77 2.33 4.80 3.19
N CYS A 78 3.40 5.23 2.51
CA CYS A 78 3.43 6.52 1.82
C CYS A 78 2.40 6.58 0.68
N SER A 79 2.31 5.54 -0.16
CA SER A 79 1.33 5.45 -1.25
C SER A 79 -0.11 5.46 -0.73
N ILE A 80 -0.41 4.68 0.31
CA ILE A 80 -1.74 4.63 0.96
C ILE A 80 -2.10 6.02 1.49
N TYR A 81 -1.20 6.65 2.26
CA TYR A 81 -1.46 7.96 2.86
C TYR A 81 -1.69 9.06 1.80
N LYS A 82 -0.91 9.05 0.72
CA LYS A 82 -1.12 9.97 -0.42
C LYS A 82 -2.51 9.79 -1.04
N SER A 83 -2.92 8.55 -1.28
CA SER A 83 -4.24 8.23 -1.84
C SER A 83 -5.37 8.66 -0.91
N PHE A 84 -5.23 8.39 0.40
CA PHE A 84 -6.19 8.84 1.41
C PHE A 84 -6.32 10.38 1.44
N ARG A 85 -5.21 11.12 1.41
CA ARG A 85 -5.23 12.59 1.35
C ARG A 85 -5.89 13.11 0.06
N LYS A 86 -5.67 12.44 -1.08
CA LYS A 86 -6.34 12.78 -2.34
C LYS A 86 -7.85 12.57 -2.23
N LEU A 87 -8.29 11.47 -1.62
CA LEU A 87 -9.70 11.18 -1.38
C LEU A 87 -10.33 12.27 -0.49
N LYS A 88 -9.70 12.61 0.64
CA LYS A 88 -10.20 13.65 1.56
C LYS A 88 -10.34 15.03 0.92
N ARG A 89 -9.40 15.42 0.05
CA ARG A 89 -9.53 16.67 -0.72
C ARG A 89 -10.73 16.66 -1.66
N ARG A 90 -10.97 15.55 -2.37
CA ARG A 90 -12.13 15.40 -3.26
C ARG A 90 -13.46 15.42 -2.49
N GLU A 91 -13.51 14.76 -1.33
CA GLU A 91 -14.68 14.82 -0.44
C GLU A 91 -14.96 16.25 0.03
N GLY A 92 -13.93 17.01 0.40
CA GLY A 92 -14.05 18.44 0.72
C GLY A 92 -14.58 19.26 -0.46
N SER A 93 -14.03 19.07 -1.65
CA SER A 93 -14.49 19.78 -2.87
C SER A 93 -15.94 19.47 -3.22
N ARG A 94 -16.40 18.22 -3.05
CA ARG A 94 -17.81 17.84 -3.30
C ARG A 94 -18.79 18.48 -2.31
N ARG A 95 -18.37 18.71 -1.06
CA ARG A 95 -19.21 19.40 -0.06
C ARG A 95 -19.37 20.89 -0.37
N ILE A 96 -18.31 21.53 -0.89
CA ILE A 96 -18.32 22.95 -1.28
C ILE A 96 -19.22 23.16 -2.52
N SER A 97 -19.15 22.27 -3.53
CA SER A 97 -19.98 22.37 -4.73
C SER A 97 -21.48 22.12 -4.50
N GLN A 98 -21.88 21.53 -3.37
CA GLN A 98 -23.31 21.38 -3.02
C GLN A 98 -23.88 22.58 -2.26
N HIS A 99 -23.04 23.49 -1.74
CA HIS A 99 -23.49 24.71 -1.07
C HIS A 99 -23.52 25.94 -1.99
N SER A 100 -22.80 25.95 -3.11
CA SER A 100 -22.78 27.08 -4.05
C SER A 100 -23.86 27.04 -5.15
N GLY A 101 -24.84 26.14 -5.05
CA GLY A 101 -25.94 25.97 -6.01
C GLY A 101 -27.34 26.21 -5.42
N LYS A 102 -27.42 26.81 -4.22
CA LYS A 102 -28.65 27.28 -3.60
C LYS A 102 -28.50 28.77 -3.27
N MET A 103 -28.48 29.60 -4.29
CA MET A 103 -28.83 31.03 -4.22
C MET A 103 -29.56 31.40 -5.50
#